data_AF-A0A9E1IKD6-F1
#
_entry.id   AF-A0A9E1IKD6-F1
#
_cell.length_a   1.000
_cell.length_b   1.000
_cell.length_c   1.000
_cell.angle_alpha   90.00
_cell.angle_beta   90.00
_cell.angle_gamma   90.00
#
_symmetry.space_group_name_H-M   'P 1'
#
loop_
_entity.id
_entity.type
_entity.pdbx_description
1 polymer ?
#
loop_
_entity_poly.entity_id
_entity_poly.type
_entity_poly.pdbx_seq_one_letter_code
_entity_poly.pdbx_strand_id
1 'polypeptide(L)'
;DDIDGDGDPAGEDCNDDTTDSLAPGTHPGAHEYCDDVDNDCDFVIDNDPVDETAWFVDFDADGFGDGEEDPIWACDAPDDHVEDSTDCDDLDASTYPGADEICDELDNDCDDNGDVDEDAVDMNWFYPDSDGDGFGAGKPLQACGEELEGHVSPTETDCNDNNANVYPGAPELCDGLDNDCNEMVDDDFIIQAWYPDYDEDGFGSPFGAVEHCAQPDGFVALAGDCEDDDGEINPDADEIPNNEIDENCDGLTEGQVFLSAAGECGCSSGIEKKSGFLIGLLVLWRRRRAKLVAKGEN
;
A
#
# COMPACT_ATOMS: atom_id res chain seq x y z
N ASP A 1 55.74 -58.79 23.36
CA ASP A 1 56.06 -57.51 22.70
C ASP A 1 54.96 -57.43 21.64
N ASP A 2 53.84 -56.96 22.17
CA ASP A 2 52.45 -56.82 21.68
C ASP A 2 51.84 -56.07 22.89
N ILE A 3 52.06 -54.76 22.94
CA ILE A 3 51.85 -53.93 24.14
C ILE A 3 50.38 -53.51 24.24
N ASP A 4 49.68 -53.36 23.11
CA ASP A 4 48.30 -52.89 23.03
C ASP A 4 47.25 -54.02 22.85
N GLY A 5 47.67 -55.22 22.45
CA GLY A 5 46.85 -56.43 22.44
C GLY A 5 46.03 -56.66 21.17
N ASP A 6 46.40 -56.07 20.04
CA ASP A 6 45.76 -56.28 18.73
C ASP A 6 46.16 -57.61 18.05
N GLY A 7 47.28 -58.20 18.47
CA GLY A 7 47.78 -59.49 18.02
C GLY A 7 48.98 -59.43 17.07
N ASP A 8 49.52 -58.25 16.77
CA ASP A 8 50.74 -58.07 15.99
C ASP A 8 51.98 -57.85 16.89
N PRO A 9 53.16 -58.37 16.51
CA PRO A 9 54.37 -58.23 17.32
C PRO A 9 55.10 -56.90 17.06
N ALA A 10 55.72 -56.33 18.09
CA ALA A 10 56.43 -55.04 18.11
C ALA A 10 57.48 -54.73 17.02
N GLY A 11 57.80 -55.65 16.11
CA GLY A 11 58.70 -55.41 14.97
C GLY A 11 57.97 -55.20 13.64
N GLU A 12 56.67 -55.47 13.60
CA GLU A 12 55.77 -55.32 12.45
C GLU A 12 54.63 -54.33 12.76
N ASP A 13 54.32 -54.12 14.04
CA ASP A 13 53.42 -53.08 14.55
C ASP A 13 54.17 -51.73 14.72
N CYS A 14 53.63 -50.68 14.09
CA CYS A 14 54.20 -49.33 14.07
C CYS A 14 53.89 -48.47 15.31
N ASN A 15 53.02 -48.95 16.20
CA ASN A 15 52.66 -48.26 17.45
C ASN A 15 53.38 -48.84 18.69
N ASP A 16 53.90 -50.07 18.60
CA ASP A 16 54.50 -50.83 19.71
C ASP A 16 55.91 -50.38 20.17
N ASP A 17 56.49 -49.35 19.54
CA ASP A 17 57.82 -48.79 19.87
C ASP A 17 57.80 -47.35 20.44
N THR A 18 56.65 -46.68 20.39
CA THR A 18 56.51 -45.26 20.71
C THR A 18 55.70 -45.02 21.99
N THR A 19 55.41 -43.75 22.34
CA THR A 19 54.54 -43.42 23.48
C THR A 19 53.05 -43.60 23.20
N ASP A 20 52.70 -44.11 22.01
CA ASP A 20 51.34 -44.27 21.50
C ASP A 20 50.85 -45.73 21.52
N SER A 21 51.58 -46.63 22.20
CA SER A 21 51.37 -48.09 22.24
C SER A 21 50.12 -48.56 23.00
N LEU A 22 48.99 -47.87 22.86
CA LEU A 22 47.69 -48.22 23.45
C LEU A 22 46.54 -48.07 22.44
N ALA A 23 46.83 -47.95 21.15
CA ALA A 23 45.86 -47.76 20.07
C ALA A 23 45.66 -49.07 19.29
N PRO A 24 44.78 -49.99 19.75
CA PRO A 24 44.58 -51.31 19.13
C PRO A 24 43.93 -51.26 17.73
N GLY A 25 43.78 -50.07 17.14
CA GLY A 25 43.32 -49.86 15.76
C GLY A 25 44.45 -49.52 14.80
N THR A 26 45.70 -49.46 15.27
CA THR A 26 46.87 -49.08 14.47
C THR A 26 47.77 -50.30 14.28
N HIS A 27 47.56 -51.05 13.21
CA HIS A 27 48.24 -52.31 12.93
C HIS A 27 48.27 -52.64 11.43
N PRO A 28 49.19 -53.50 10.96
CA PRO A 28 49.24 -53.97 9.58
C PRO A 28 47.87 -54.35 8.99
N GLY A 29 47.42 -53.61 7.97
CA GLY A 29 46.14 -53.86 7.28
C GLY A 29 44.88 -53.45 8.05
N ALA A 30 44.99 -52.53 9.01
CA ALA A 30 43.85 -51.75 9.50
C ALA A 30 43.22 -50.90 8.37
N HIS A 31 42.11 -50.22 8.65
CA HIS A 31 41.62 -49.18 7.74
C HIS A 31 42.27 -47.85 8.14
N GLU A 32 42.62 -47.05 7.15
CA GLU A 32 43.03 -45.67 7.34
C GLU A 32 41.83 -44.79 7.72
N TYR A 33 42.10 -43.77 8.53
CA TYR A 33 41.17 -42.71 8.90
C TYR A 33 41.86 -41.37 8.67
N CYS A 34 41.08 -40.30 8.51
CA CYS A 34 41.60 -38.93 8.42
C CYS A 34 41.99 -38.40 9.81
N ASP A 35 43.00 -39.02 10.45
CA ASP A 35 43.47 -38.66 11.79
C ASP A 35 44.98 -38.32 11.87
N ASP A 36 45.63 -38.13 10.72
CA ASP A 36 47.07 -37.89 10.57
C ASP A 36 47.94 -39.05 11.12
N VAL A 37 47.37 -40.25 11.28
CA VAL A 37 48.07 -41.45 11.78
C VAL A 37 48.03 -42.54 10.71
N ASP A 38 49.21 -43.06 10.36
CA ASP A 38 49.37 -44.30 9.58
C ASP A 38 48.77 -45.48 10.39
N ASN A 39 47.50 -45.79 10.17
CA ASN A 39 46.75 -46.78 10.95
C ASN A 39 47.09 -48.20 10.50
N ASP A 40 47.41 -48.42 9.23
CA ASP A 40 47.67 -49.71 8.61
C ASP A 40 49.16 -50.07 8.53
N CYS A 41 50.01 -49.18 9.05
CA CYS A 41 51.47 -49.30 9.15
C CYS A 41 52.18 -49.50 7.80
N ASP A 42 51.65 -48.95 6.69
CA ASP A 42 52.24 -49.10 5.35
C ASP A 42 53.24 -47.99 4.95
N PHE A 43 53.48 -47.02 5.85
CA PHE A 43 54.31 -45.82 5.69
C PHE A 43 53.72 -44.72 4.80
N VAL A 44 52.45 -44.83 4.46
CA VAL A 44 51.65 -43.75 3.91
C VAL A 44 50.59 -43.39 4.95
N ILE A 45 50.44 -42.09 5.19
CA ILE A 45 49.46 -41.59 6.16
C ILE A 45 48.17 -41.33 5.37
N ASP A 46 47.04 -41.81 5.89
CA ASP A 46 45.69 -41.53 5.42
C ASP A 46 45.49 -41.90 3.93
N ASN A 47 46.03 -43.04 3.49
CA ASN A 47 45.78 -43.54 2.13
C ASN A 47 44.51 -44.39 2.04
N ASP A 48 43.58 -44.00 1.18
CA ASP A 48 42.27 -44.67 1.07
C ASP A 48 41.51 -44.68 2.42
N PRO A 49 41.41 -43.52 3.13
CA PRO A 49 40.79 -43.47 4.44
C PRO A 49 39.29 -43.70 4.32
N VAL A 50 38.70 -44.41 5.29
CA VAL A 50 37.28 -44.81 5.21
C VAL A 50 36.29 -43.71 5.61
N ASP A 51 36.79 -42.58 6.12
CA ASP A 51 36.03 -41.40 6.55
C ASP A 51 36.41 -40.13 5.78
N GLU A 52 36.85 -40.30 4.52
CA GLU A 52 37.02 -39.19 3.58
C GLU A 52 35.73 -38.37 3.42
N THR A 53 35.91 -37.06 3.28
CA THR A 53 34.83 -36.10 3.00
C THR A 53 34.74 -35.87 1.50
N ALA A 54 33.52 -35.71 0.98
CA ALA A 54 33.30 -35.31 -0.40
C ALA A 54 33.47 -33.79 -0.52
N TRP A 55 34.30 -33.37 -1.46
CA TRP A 55 34.56 -31.97 -1.77
C TRP A 55 34.12 -31.66 -3.21
N PHE A 56 33.28 -30.64 -3.34
CA PHE A 56 32.68 -30.17 -4.60
C PHE A 56 33.41 -28.91 -5.05
N VAL A 57 33.64 -28.76 -6.34
CA VAL A 57 34.32 -27.57 -6.89
C VAL A 57 33.44 -26.33 -6.63
N ASP A 58 34.09 -25.23 -6.25
CA ASP A 58 33.49 -23.91 -6.00
C ASP A 58 34.27 -22.92 -6.89
N PHE A 59 33.81 -22.73 -8.13
CA PHE A 59 34.55 -22.00 -9.15
C PHE A 59 34.33 -20.48 -9.07
N ASP A 60 33.21 -20.03 -8.53
CA ASP A 60 32.89 -18.61 -8.37
C ASP A 60 33.18 -18.04 -6.96
N ALA A 61 33.48 -18.92 -6.00
CA ALA A 61 33.90 -18.64 -4.64
C ALA A 61 32.82 -18.02 -3.74
N ASP A 62 31.57 -18.46 -3.87
CA ASP A 62 30.48 -18.06 -2.96
C ASP A 62 30.32 -18.95 -1.72
N GLY A 63 30.98 -20.12 -1.72
CA GLY A 63 31.00 -21.07 -0.62
C GLY A 63 30.06 -22.27 -0.78
N PHE A 64 29.38 -22.39 -1.91
CA PHE A 64 28.64 -23.55 -2.35
C PHE A 64 29.36 -24.18 -3.55
N GLY A 65 29.17 -25.47 -3.77
CA GLY A 65 29.88 -26.19 -4.82
C GLY A 65 28.95 -26.97 -5.74
N ASP A 66 29.44 -27.26 -6.94
CA ASP A 66 28.70 -27.96 -7.98
C ASP A 66 28.41 -29.42 -7.60
N GLY A 67 27.14 -29.70 -7.30
CA GLY A 67 26.66 -31.05 -6.99
C GLY A 67 26.42 -31.96 -8.20
N GLU A 68 26.49 -31.44 -9.43
CA GLU A 68 26.31 -32.20 -10.67
C GLU A 68 27.63 -32.84 -11.16
N GLU A 69 28.78 -32.34 -10.70
CA GLU A 69 30.09 -32.93 -10.97
C GLU A 69 30.51 -33.97 -9.91
N ASP A 70 31.38 -34.92 -10.31
CA ASP A 70 31.87 -35.95 -9.39
C ASP A 70 32.76 -35.31 -8.29
N PRO A 71 32.50 -35.54 -6.99
CA PRO A 71 33.29 -34.94 -5.92
C PRO A 71 34.68 -35.55 -5.83
N ILE A 72 35.61 -34.77 -5.29
CA ILE A 72 36.91 -35.26 -4.84
C ILE A 72 36.78 -35.74 -3.41
N TRP A 73 37.14 -36.99 -3.15
CA TRP A 73 37.20 -37.52 -1.80
C TRP A 73 38.59 -37.29 -1.20
N ALA A 74 38.63 -36.60 -0.06
CA ALA A 74 39.87 -36.25 0.64
C ALA A 74 39.62 -35.91 2.12
N CYS A 75 40.66 -36.01 2.94
CA CYS A 75 40.62 -35.61 4.34
C CYS A 75 40.49 -34.09 4.53
N ASP A 76 41.23 -33.33 3.73
CA ASP A 76 41.19 -31.87 3.71
C ASP A 76 40.63 -31.36 2.39
N ALA A 77 39.98 -30.18 2.44
CA ALA A 77 39.48 -29.48 1.28
C ALA A 77 40.60 -29.24 0.25
N PRO A 78 40.45 -29.72 -1.00
CA PRO A 78 41.28 -29.26 -2.11
C PRO A 78 41.11 -27.75 -2.33
N ASP A 79 42.09 -27.13 -3.01
CA ASP A 79 41.96 -25.73 -3.44
C ASP A 79 40.70 -25.57 -4.33
N ASP A 80 39.95 -24.49 -4.13
CA ASP A 80 38.72 -24.16 -4.87
C ASP A 80 37.61 -25.23 -4.74
N HIS A 81 37.48 -25.87 -3.57
CA HIS A 81 36.40 -26.83 -3.27
C HIS A 81 35.79 -26.58 -1.88
N VAL A 82 34.51 -26.93 -1.73
CA VAL A 82 33.73 -26.85 -0.48
C VAL A 82 32.96 -28.15 -0.21
N GLU A 83 32.50 -28.34 1.03
CA GLU A 83 31.75 -29.53 1.43
C GLU A 83 30.29 -29.48 0.94
N ASP A 84 29.75 -28.27 0.77
CA ASP A 84 28.38 -28.07 0.32
C ASP A 84 28.27 -28.28 -1.20
N SER A 85 27.23 -28.97 -1.63
CA SER A 85 27.02 -29.39 -3.03
C SER A 85 25.74 -28.82 -3.63
N THR A 86 25.23 -27.74 -3.05
CA THR A 86 23.89 -27.23 -3.34
C THR A 86 23.86 -26.04 -4.29
N ASP A 87 24.99 -25.73 -4.91
CA ASP A 87 25.07 -24.71 -5.96
C ASP A 87 24.41 -25.20 -7.26
N CYS A 88 23.54 -24.38 -7.82
CA CYS A 88 22.84 -24.63 -9.08
C CYS A 88 23.47 -23.90 -10.30
N ASP A 89 24.38 -22.94 -10.10
CA ASP A 89 25.22 -22.31 -11.13
C ASP A 89 26.60 -21.88 -10.58
N ASP A 90 27.53 -22.84 -10.51
CA ASP A 90 28.94 -22.69 -10.03
C ASP A 90 29.81 -21.69 -10.84
N LEU A 91 29.22 -20.95 -11.77
CA LEU A 91 29.89 -19.88 -12.52
C LEU A 91 29.40 -18.48 -12.12
N ASP A 92 28.41 -18.37 -11.23
CA ASP A 92 27.79 -17.12 -10.78
C ASP A 92 27.60 -17.07 -9.26
N ALA A 93 28.53 -16.39 -8.57
CA ALA A 93 28.53 -16.19 -7.12
C ALA A 93 27.34 -15.40 -6.54
N SER A 94 26.35 -15.04 -7.37
CA SER A 94 25.05 -14.52 -6.93
C SER A 94 23.91 -15.52 -6.99
N THR A 95 24.19 -16.74 -7.47
CA THR A 95 23.25 -17.85 -7.59
C THR A 95 23.65 -18.95 -6.62
N TYR A 96 23.01 -19.01 -5.45
CA TYR A 96 23.32 -19.99 -4.42
C TYR A 96 22.16 -20.19 -3.44
N PRO A 97 22.13 -21.31 -2.69
CA PRO A 97 21.18 -21.57 -1.62
C PRO A 97 20.87 -20.39 -0.70
N GLY A 98 19.68 -19.81 -0.86
CA GLY A 98 19.18 -18.67 -0.09
C GLY A 98 19.74 -17.30 -0.50
N ALA A 99 20.17 -17.15 -1.75
CA ALA A 99 20.31 -15.83 -2.39
C ALA A 99 18.95 -15.09 -2.49
N ASP A 100 18.96 -13.86 -2.99
CA ASP A 100 17.70 -13.17 -3.30
C ASP A 100 17.27 -13.60 -4.72
N GLU A 101 16.10 -14.24 -4.84
CA GLU A 101 15.45 -14.47 -6.14
C GLU A 101 15.14 -13.15 -6.85
N ILE A 102 15.37 -13.09 -8.16
CA ILE A 102 14.98 -11.95 -9.01
C ILE A 102 14.26 -12.45 -10.27
N CYS A 103 13.39 -11.61 -10.83
CA CYS A 103 12.64 -11.95 -12.05
C CYS A 103 13.53 -11.94 -13.31
N ASP A 104 14.40 -12.94 -13.47
CA ASP A 104 15.30 -13.09 -14.63
C ASP A 104 15.18 -14.44 -15.36
N GLU A 105 14.17 -15.24 -15.00
CA GLU A 105 13.90 -16.59 -15.53
C GLU A 105 14.94 -17.64 -15.13
N LEU A 106 15.75 -17.35 -14.10
CA LEU A 106 16.69 -18.28 -13.47
C LEU A 106 16.25 -18.57 -12.03
N ASP A 107 16.83 -19.61 -11.46
CA ASP A 107 16.74 -19.97 -10.05
C ASP A 107 18.04 -19.46 -9.41
N ASN A 108 18.00 -18.30 -8.77
CA ASN A 108 19.14 -17.65 -8.14
C ASN A 108 19.37 -18.15 -6.71
N ASP A 109 18.35 -18.63 -6.01
CA ASP A 109 18.44 -19.02 -4.62
C ASP A 109 18.50 -20.54 -4.41
N CYS A 110 18.47 -21.31 -5.51
CA CYS A 110 18.60 -22.75 -5.58
C CYS A 110 17.65 -23.47 -4.59
N ASP A 111 16.48 -22.90 -4.28
CA ASP A 111 15.64 -23.35 -3.17
C ASP A 111 14.55 -24.36 -3.55
N ASP A 112 14.23 -24.47 -4.84
CA ASP A 112 13.22 -25.40 -5.34
C ASP A 112 13.68 -26.18 -6.58
N ASN A 113 13.06 -27.34 -6.82
CA ASN A 113 13.52 -28.32 -7.81
C ASN A 113 13.20 -27.90 -9.28
N GLY A 114 13.59 -26.69 -9.68
CA GLY A 114 13.45 -26.14 -11.03
C GLY A 114 12.19 -25.31 -11.28
N ASP A 115 11.56 -24.79 -10.22
CA ASP A 115 10.76 -23.58 -10.35
C ASP A 115 11.73 -22.38 -10.47
N VAL A 116 11.28 -21.27 -11.07
CA VAL A 116 12.08 -20.06 -11.27
C VAL A 116 11.22 -18.86 -10.92
N ASP A 117 11.83 -17.84 -10.32
CA ASP A 117 11.23 -16.57 -9.90
C ASP A 117 10.01 -16.69 -8.93
N GLU A 118 9.89 -17.77 -8.15
CA GLU A 118 8.71 -18.10 -7.31
C GLU A 118 8.47 -17.13 -6.14
N ASP A 119 9.53 -16.53 -5.62
CA ASP A 119 9.46 -15.53 -4.56
C ASP A 119 10.36 -14.30 -4.81
N ALA A 120 10.73 -14.11 -6.08
CA ALA A 120 11.50 -13.00 -6.60
C ALA A 120 11.18 -11.65 -5.94
N VAL A 121 12.22 -11.02 -5.40
CA VAL A 121 12.12 -9.82 -4.56
C VAL A 121 11.67 -8.59 -5.34
N ASP A 122 11.77 -8.62 -6.67
CA ASP A 122 11.37 -7.57 -7.60
C ASP A 122 10.08 -7.87 -8.39
N MET A 123 9.29 -8.87 -7.94
CA MET A 123 7.95 -9.10 -8.47
C MET A 123 7.04 -7.86 -8.42
N ASN A 124 6.22 -7.71 -9.46
CA ASN A 124 5.22 -6.65 -9.54
C ASN A 124 3.88 -7.10 -8.95
N TRP A 125 3.16 -6.14 -8.37
CA TRP A 125 1.79 -6.35 -7.91
C TRP A 125 0.80 -5.97 -9.01
N PHE A 126 -0.08 -6.90 -9.35
CA PHE A 126 -1.12 -6.75 -10.36
C PHE A 126 -2.51 -6.82 -9.72
N TYR A 127 -3.32 -5.80 -9.93
CA TYR A 127 -4.68 -5.69 -9.45
C TYR A 127 -5.66 -6.00 -10.59
N PRO A 128 -6.69 -6.83 -10.37
CA PRO A 128 -7.75 -7.03 -11.36
C PRO A 128 -8.35 -5.68 -11.80
N ASP A 129 -8.58 -5.53 -13.09
CA ASP A 129 -9.23 -4.36 -13.70
C ASP A 129 -10.45 -4.86 -14.48
N SER A 130 -11.63 -4.83 -13.84
CA SER A 130 -12.82 -5.50 -14.40
C SER A 130 -13.59 -4.63 -15.42
N ASP A 131 -13.41 -3.31 -15.41
CA ASP A 131 -14.10 -2.38 -16.31
C ASP A 131 -13.19 -1.75 -17.39
N GLY A 132 -11.88 -1.90 -17.26
CA GLY A 132 -10.87 -1.58 -18.27
C GLY A 132 -10.48 -0.11 -18.32
N ASP A 133 -10.57 0.63 -17.21
CA ASP A 133 -10.17 2.04 -17.15
C ASP A 133 -8.68 2.28 -16.86
N GLY A 134 -7.95 1.21 -16.51
CA GLY A 134 -6.52 1.29 -16.19
C GLY A 134 -6.22 1.36 -14.69
N PHE A 135 -7.24 1.37 -13.83
CA PHE A 135 -7.13 1.27 -12.38
C PHE A 135 -7.77 -0.04 -11.93
N GLY A 136 -7.11 -0.72 -11.00
CA GLY A 136 -7.56 -2.03 -10.54
C GLY A 136 -7.90 -2.02 -9.06
N ALA A 137 -8.79 -2.91 -8.65
CA ALA A 137 -9.14 -3.11 -7.25
C ALA A 137 -9.17 -4.60 -6.84
N GLY A 138 -9.28 -4.83 -5.53
CA GLY A 138 -9.43 -6.17 -4.96
C GLY A 138 -8.12 -6.80 -4.51
N LYS A 139 -8.07 -8.14 -4.50
CA LYS A 139 -6.89 -8.89 -4.04
C LYS A 139 -5.87 -8.94 -5.19
N PRO A 140 -4.67 -8.36 -5.03
CA PRO A 140 -3.67 -8.39 -6.08
C PRO A 140 -3.02 -9.78 -6.18
N LEU A 141 -2.39 -10.01 -7.33
CA LEU A 141 -1.48 -11.11 -7.60
C LEU A 141 -0.06 -10.56 -7.71
N GLN A 142 0.93 -11.35 -7.28
CA GLN A 142 2.34 -11.08 -7.62
C GLN A 142 2.71 -11.93 -8.82
N ALA A 143 3.47 -11.34 -9.73
CA ALA A 143 4.04 -12.03 -10.87
C ALA A 143 5.25 -11.24 -11.38
N CYS A 144 6.16 -11.94 -12.05
CA CYS A 144 7.18 -11.34 -12.88
C CYS A 144 6.59 -10.77 -14.17
N GLY A 145 7.28 -9.76 -14.73
CA GLY A 145 6.91 -9.09 -15.96
C GLY A 145 6.21 -7.74 -15.77
N GLU A 146 5.96 -7.07 -16.90
CA GLU A 146 5.39 -5.71 -16.94
C GLU A 146 3.86 -5.71 -17.10
N GLU A 147 3.27 -6.79 -17.61
CA GLU A 147 1.85 -6.86 -17.96
C GLU A 147 1.24 -8.21 -17.55
N LEU A 148 0.02 -8.18 -17.02
CA LEU A 148 -0.80 -9.36 -16.73
C LEU A 148 -2.20 -9.15 -17.29
N GLU A 149 -2.68 -10.06 -18.15
CA GLU A 149 -3.95 -9.89 -18.85
C GLU A 149 -5.12 -9.71 -17.86
N GLY A 150 -5.92 -8.66 -18.06
CA GLY A 150 -7.05 -8.30 -17.19
C GLY A 150 -6.63 -7.72 -15.83
N HIS A 151 -5.37 -7.31 -15.68
CA HIS A 151 -4.86 -6.66 -14.49
C HIS A 151 -4.04 -5.43 -14.85
N VAL A 152 -3.87 -4.55 -13.88
CA VAL A 152 -3.04 -3.34 -13.96
C VAL A 152 -2.15 -3.26 -12.72
N SER A 153 -1.05 -2.52 -12.80
CA SER A 153 -0.17 -2.25 -11.66
C SER A 153 -0.23 -0.74 -11.33
N PRO A 154 -1.36 -0.27 -10.76
CA PRO A 154 -1.57 1.15 -10.56
C PRO A 154 -0.88 1.61 -9.29
N THR A 155 -0.54 2.90 -9.22
CA THR A 155 -0.01 3.50 -7.99
C THR A 155 -1.09 3.72 -6.92
N GLU A 156 -2.35 3.77 -7.33
CA GLU A 156 -3.53 3.95 -6.49
C GLU A 156 -4.63 2.98 -6.92
N THR A 157 -5.37 2.42 -5.97
CA THR A 157 -6.40 1.41 -6.25
C THR A 157 -7.73 2.07 -6.60
N ASP A 158 -8.46 1.44 -7.51
CA ASP A 158 -9.80 1.88 -7.88
C ASP A 158 -10.81 1.75 -6.71
N CYS A 159 -11.68 2.75 -6.55
CA CYS A 159 -12.80 2.73 -5.62
C CYS A 159 -14.06 2.03 -6.18
N ASN A 160 -14.20 1.84 -7.50
CA ASN A 160 -15.29 1.08 -8.10
C ASN A 160 -14.94 0.39 -9.43
N ASP A 161 -14.32 -0.78 -9.31
CA ASP A 161 -13.84 -1.67 -10.39
C ASP A 161 -14.90 -2.20 -11.37
N ASN A 162 -16.15 -1.74 -11.27
CA ASN A 162 -17.23 -2.11 -12.19
C ASN A 162 -17.76 -0.89 -12.97
N ASN A 163 -17.15 0.28 -12.83
CA ASN A 163 -17.54 1.50 -13.51
C ASN A 163 -16.32 2.33 -13.94
N ALA A 164 -15.94 2.20 -15.22
CA ALA A 164 -14.81 2.88 -15.85
C ALA A 164 -14.85 4.43 -15.88
N ASN A 165 -15.84 5.06 -15.26
CA ASN A 165 -15.89 6.51 -15.01
C ASN A 165 -15.59 6.85 -13.55
N VAL A 166 -15.26 5.88 -12.71
CA VAL A 166 -15.01 6.05 -11.28
C VAL A 166 -13.64 5.46 -11.01
N TYR A 167 -12.62 6.31 -10.90
CA TYR A 167 -11.23 5.93 -10.64
C TYR A 167 -10.46 7.12 -10.05
N PRO A 168 -9.33 6.89 -9.34
CA PRO A 168 -8.54 7.96 -8.76
C PRO A 168 -8.18 9.07 -9.75
N GLY A 169 -8.66 10.29 -9.49
CA GLY A 169 -8.42 11.47 -10.33
C GLY A 169 -9.22 11.52 -11.64
N ALA A 170 -10.28 10.72 -11.79
CA ALA A 170 -11.25 10.90 -12.87
C ALA A 170 -11.88 12.30 -12.82
N PRO A 171 -12.42 12.83 -13.93
CA PRO A 171 -13.27 14.02 -13.86
C PRO A 171 -14.60 13.70 -13.17
N GLU A 172 -15.02 14.53 -12.23
CA GLU A 172 -16.36 14.44 -11.65
C GLU A 172 -17.44 14.64 -12.73
N LEU A 173 -18.50 13.84 -12.63
CA LEU A 173 -19.74 13.98 -13.37
C LEU A 173 -20.83 14.38 -12.38
N CYS A 174 -21.77 15.24 -12.79
CA CYS A 174 -22.93 15.58 -11.97
C CYS A 174 -23.96 14.43 -11.99
N ASP A 175 -23.58 13.28 -11.43
CA ASP A 175 -24.36 12.05 -11.39
C ASP A 175 -24.57 11.51 -9.96
N GLY A 176 -24.05 12.22 -8.96
CA GLY A 176 -24.18 11.86 -7.54
C GLY A 176 -23.24 10.74 -7.11
N LEU A 177 -22.24 10.40 -7.93
CA LEU A 177 -21.13 9.54 -7.59
C LEU A 177 -19.89 10.39 -7.25
N ASP A 178 -18.97 9.79 -6.50
CA ASP A 178 -17.61 10.27 -6.34
C ASP A 178 -16.81 9.56 -7.43
N ASN A 179 -16.56 10.25 -8.55
CA ASN A 179 -15.91 9.68 -9.72
C ASN A 179 -14.39 9.66 -9.53
N ASP A 180 -13.83 10.65 -8.85
CA ASP A 180 -12.38 10.80 -8.72
C ASP A 180 -11.80 10.10 -7.48
N CYS A 181 -12.66 9.43 -6.70
CA CYS A 181 -12.36 8.70 -5.48
C CYS A 181 -11.77 9.59 -4.35
N ASN A 182 -12.13 10.88 -4.30
CA ASN A 182 -11.60 11.84 -3.32
C ASN A 182 -12.44 11.96 -2.03
N GLU A 183 -13.49 11.14 -1.87
CA GLU A 183 -14.50 11.15 -0.80
C GLU A 183 -15.49 12.32 -0.84
N MET A 184 -15.51 13.10 -1.93
CA MET A 184 -16.46 14.17 -2.20
C MET A 184 -17.24 13.85 -3.48
N VAL A 185 -18.51 14.25 -3.51
CA VAL A 185 -19.43 13.92 -4.61
C VAL A 185 -19.73 15.19 -5.39
N ASP A 186 -19.59 15.12 -6.72
CA ASP A 186 -19.85 16.19 -7.68
C ASP A 186 -19.07 17.50 -7.38
N ASP A 187 -17.85 17.41 -6.83
CA ASP A 187 -17.18 18.57 -6.20
C ASP A 187 -16.43 19.50 -7.17
N ASP A 188 -16.22 19.09 -8.43
CA ASP A 188 -15.74 19.99 -9.49
C ASP A 188 -16.83 20.91 -10.07
N PHE A 189 -18.08 20.81 -9.58
CA PHE A 189 -19.19 21.64 -10.03
C PHE A 189 -19.50 22.79 -9.08
N ILE A 190 -20.03 23.87 -9.66
CA ILE A 190 -20.67 24.91 -8.86
C ILE A 190 -22.05 24.41 -8.46
N ILE A 191 -22.17 24.00 -7.20
CA ILE A 191 -23.47 23.72 -6.60
C ILE A 191 -24.22 25.05 -6.46
N GLN A 192 -25.40 25.12 -7.09
CA GLN A 192 -26.29 26.28 -6.98
C GLN A 192 -27.69 25.88 -6.51
N ALA A 193 -28.43 26.86 -6.03
CA ALA A 193 -29.83 26.69 -5.67
C ALA A 193 -30.71 26.63 -6.93
N TRP A 194 -31.63 25.68 -6.94
CA TRP A 194 -32.69 25.51 -7.92
C TRP A 194 -34.03 25.62 -7.21
N TYR A 195 -34.97 26.35 -7.79
CA TYR A 195 -36.27 26.71 -7.22
C TYR A 195 -37.36 25.97 -7.97
N PRO A 196 -38.31 25.28 -7.29
CA PRO A 196 -39.41 24.59 -7.97
C PRO A 196 -40.21 25.61 -8.78
N ASP A 197 -40.70 25.21 -9.94
CA ASP A 197 -41.44 26.05 -10.90
C ASP A 197 -42.62 25.20 -11.40
N TYR A 198 -43.77 25.30 -10.71
CA TYR A 198 -44.94 24.46 -11.03
C TYR A 198 -45.81 24.98 -12.17
N ASP A 199 -45.73 26.28 -12.48
CA ASP A 199 -46.51 26.91 -13.55
C ASP A 199 -45.71 27.16 -14.85
N GLU A 200 -44.42 26.88 -14.85
CA GLU A 200 -43.48 26.90 -15.99
C GLU A 200 -43.25 28.30 -16.59
N ASP A 201 -43.28 29.35 -15.77
CA ASP A 201 -43.07 30.73 -16.24
C ASP A 201 -41.60 31.19 -16.28
N GLY A 202 -40.70 30.41 -15.67
CA GLY A 202 -39.26 30.64 -15.64
C GLY A 202 -38.74 31.26 -14.34
N PHE A 203 -39.61 31.59 -13.39
CA PHE A 203 -39.29 31.92 -12.01
C PHE A 203 -39.79 30.81 -11.10
N GLY A 204 -39.01 30.49 -10.07
CA GLY A 204 -39.39 29.45 -9.13
C GLY A 204 -39.67 30.00 -7.74
N SER A 205 -40.48 29.25 -6.98
CA SER A 205 -40.79 29.56 -5.60
C SER A 205 -39.52 29.69 -4.74
N PRO A 206 -39.38 30.75 -3.93
CA PRO A 206 -38.28 30.86 -2.98
C PRO A 206 -38.35 29.80 -1.87
N PHE A 207 -39.45 29.05 -1.75
CA PHE A 207 -39.63 27.97 -0.80
C PHE A 207 -39.40 26.62 -1.48
N GLY A 208 -38.67 25.72 -0.81
CA GLY A 208 -38.41 24.38 -1.37
C GLY A 208 -37.22 24.30 -2.32
N ALA A 209 -36.36 25.33 -2.35
CA ALA A 209 -35.12 25.29 -3.10
C ALA A 209 -34.24 24.10 -2.71
N VAL A 210 -33.58 23.52 -3.73
CA VAL A 210 -32.62 22.42 -3.57
C VAL A 210 -31.26 22.85 -4.10
N GLU A 211 -30.19 22.33 -3.51
CA GLU A 211 -28.83 22.54 -4.00
C GLU A 211 -28.45 21.36 -4.92
N HIS A 212 -28.03 21.66 -6.15
CA HIS A 212 -27.69 20.64 -7.13
C HIS A 212 -26.73 21.20 -8.20
N CYS A 213 -25.82 20.37 -8.73
CA CYS A 213 -24.84 20.76 -9.76
C CYS A 213 -25.48 20.96 -11.16
N ALA A 214 -26.62 20.34 -11.42
CA ALA A 214 -27.41 20.47 -12.65
C ALA A 214 -28.87 20.80 -12.34
N GLN A 215 -29.59 21.37 -13.31
CA GLN A 215 -31.02 21.70 -13.19
C GLN A 215 -31.85 20.43 -12.96
N PRO A 216 -32.54 20.28 -11.81
CA PRO A 216 -33.52 19.23 -11.62
C PRO A 216 -34.77 19.49 -12.48
N ASP A 217 -35.46 18.41 -12.88
CA ASP A 217 -36.73 18.51 -13.61
C ASP A 217 -37.78 19.28 -12.79
N GLY A 218 -38.40 20.29 -13.38
CA GLY A 218 -39.43 21.13 -12.72
C GLY A 218 -38.86 22.20 -11.78
N PHE A 219 -37.58 22.54 -11.92
CA PHE A 219 -36.95 23.63 -11.18
C PHE A 219 -36.25 24.61 -12.12
N VAL A 220 -36.08 25.85 -11.71
CA VAL A 220 -35.36 26.92 -12.43
C VAL A 220 -34.33 27.62 -11.54
N ALA A 221 -33.37 28.32 -12.16
CA ALA A 221 -32.29 29.00 -11.43
C ALA A 221 -32.72 30.38 -10.89
N LEU A 222 -33.76 30.98 -11.48
CA LEU A 222 -34.28 32.28 -11.08
C LEU A 222 -35.31 32.09 -9.97
N ALA A 223 -35.04 32.66 -8.81
CA ALA A 223 -36.01 32.72 -7.72
C ALA A 223 -36.93 33.93 -7.86
N GLY A 224 -37.98 33.97 -7.05
CA GLY A 224 -38.72 35.19 -6.76
C GLY A 224 -40.20 35.10 -7.07
N ASP A 225 -40.67 33.94 -7.50
CA ASP A 225 -42.08 33.71 -7.70
C ASP A 225 -42.84 33.73 -6.35
N CYS A 226 -43.81 34.63 -6.26
CA CYS A 226 -44.65 34.80 -5.09
C CYS A 226 -45.91 33.92 -5.12
N GLU A 227 -46.33 33.42 -6.29
CA GLU A 227 -47.49 32.56 -6.51
C GLU A 227 -47.20 31.48 -7.57
N ASP A 228 -46.34 30.51 -7.21
CA ASP A 228 -45.80 29.39 -8.02
C ASP A 228 -46.82 28.42 -8.66
N ASP A 229 -48.13 28.69 -8.53
CA ASP A 229 -49.22 27.94 -9.18
C ASP A 229 -49.91 28.78 -10.30
N ASP A 230 -49.45 30.00 -10.58
CA ASP A 230 -50.05 30.98 -11.50
C ASP A 230 -49.00 31.80 -12.29
N GLY A 231 -48.63 31.30 -13.48
CA GLY A 231 -47.57 31.90 -14.31
C GLY A 231 -47.88 33.27 -14.93
N GLU A 232 -48.98 33.93 -14.53
CA GLU A 232 -49.22 35.36 -14.79
C GLU A 232 -48.67 36.26 -13.64
N ILE A 233 -48.22 35.69 -12.52
CA ILE A 233 -47.71 36.38 -11.33
C ILE A 233 -46.24 36.01 -11.10
N ASN A 234 -45.31 36.84 -11.56
CA ASN A 234 -43.87 36.62 -11.44
C ASN A 234 -43.07 37.91 -11.55
N PRO A 235 -41.76 37.91 -11.19
CA PRO A 235 -40.92 39.11 -11.22
C PRO A 235 -40.87 39.92 -12.53
N ASP A 236 -41.20 39.31 -13.67
CA ASP A 236 -41.22 39.99 -14.97
C ASP A 236 -42.62 40.47 -15.39
N ALA A 237 -43.67 40.17 -14.61
CA ALA A 237 -45.03 40.59 -14.90
C ALA A 237 -45.25 42.10 -14.73
N ASP A 238 -46.20 42.65 -15.49
CA ASP A 238 -46.65 44.04 -15.35
C ASP A 238 -47.80 44.12 -14.34
N GLU A 239 -47.72 45.06 -13.40
CA GLU A 239 -48.80 45.35 -12.45
C GLU A 239 -50.15 45.61 -13.15
N ILE A 240 -51.20 44.90 -12.72
CA ILE A 240 -52.55 45.07 -13.23
C ILE A 240 -53.29 46.10 -12.37
N PRO A 241 -53.77 47.21 -12.95
CA PRO A 241 -54.34 48.26 -12.13
C PRO A 241 -55.61 47.85 -11.37
N ASN A 242 -55.70 48.27 -10.11
CA ASN A 242 -56.87 48.19 -9.22
C ASN A 242 -57.37 46.77 -8.90
N ASN A 243 -56.49 45.76 -8.83
CA ASN A 243 -56.86 44.41 -8.39
C ASN A 243 -56.24 43.99 -7.04
N GLU A 244 -55.34 44.80 -6.46
CA GLU A 244 -54.68 44.57 -5.17
C GLU A 244 -53.79 43.31 -5.12
N ILE A 245 -53.43 42.76 -6.28
CA ILE A 245 -52.44 41.68 -6.43
C ILE A 245 -51.08 42.35 -6.72
N ASP A 246 -49.99 41.68 -6.32
CA ASP A 246 -48.60 42.07 -6.60
C ASP A 246 -48.13 41.15 -7.72
N GLU A 247 -48.38 41.55 -8.98
CA GLU A 247 -48.07 40.70 -10.12
C GLU A 247 -46.57 40.51 -10.28
N ASN A 248 -45.78 41.55 -9.99
CA ASN A 248 -44.36 41.55 -10.24
C ASN A 248 -43.51 41.08 -9.05
N CYS A 249 -44.16 40.58 -8.00
CA CYS A 249 -43.55 40.07 -6.78
C CYS A 249 -42.52 41.04 -6.14
N ASP A 250 -42.67 42.35 -6.31
CA ASP A 250 -41.73 43.35 -5.78
C ASP A 250 -42.06 43.79 -4.34
N GLY A 251 -43.16 43.26 -3.80
CA GLY A 251 -43.68 43.53 -2.46
C GLY A 251 -44.52 44.81 -2.38
N LEU A 252 -44.86 45.43 -3.52
CA LEU A 252 -45.67 46.63 -3.62
C LEU A 252 -46.82 46.42 -4.60
N THR A 253 -48.05 46.48 -4.11
CA THR A 253 -49.20 46.59 -5.01
C THR A 253 -49.31 47.98 -5.64
N GLU A 254 -49.97 48.11 -6.79
CA GLU A 254 -50.28 49.40 -7.42
C GLU A 254 -50.75 50.46 -6.39
N GLY A 255 -49.95 51.53 -6.24
CA GLY A 255 -50.25 52.64 -5.32
C GLY A 255 -49.46 52.64 -4.00
N GLN A 256 -48.66 51.60 -3.73
CA GLN A 256 -47.65 51.62 -2.66
C GLN A 256 -46.29 52.20 -3.08
N VAL A 257 -46.13 52.58 -4.36
CA VAL A 257 -45.05 53.45 -4.81
C VAL A 257 -45.18 54.77 -4.06
N PHE A 258 -44.43 54.90 -2.96
CA PHE A 258 -44.44 56.07 -2.11
C PHE A 258 -44.41 57.33 -2.98
N LEU A 259 -45.37 58.23 -2.75
CA LEU A 259 -45.12 59.65 -2.95
C LEU A 259 -43.78 59.93 -2.26
N SER A 260 -42.70 60.01 -3.04
CA SER A 260 -41.49 60.69 -2.61
C SER A 260 -41.86 62.17 -2.56
N ALA A 261 -42.49 62.54 -1.45
CA ALA A 261 -42.47 63.90 -1.00
C ALA A 261 -40.99 64.29 -0.93
N ALA A 262 -40.59 65.19 -1.82
CA ALA A 262 -39.49 66.10 -1.53
C ALA A 262 -39.81 66.74 -0.17
N GLY A 263 -39.19 66.26 0.90
CA GLY A 263 -39.53 66.67 2.26
C GLY A 263 -38.87 65.81 3.33
N GLU A 264 -37.58 66.06 3.55
CA GLU A 264 -36.90 65.90 4.84
C GLU A 264 -36.78 64.48 5.42
N CYS A 265 -35.57 63.91 5.28
CA CYS A 265 -35.07 62.87 6.17
C CYS A 265 -34.93 63.45 7.58
N GLY A 266 -35.98 63.30 8.40
CA GLY A 266 -36.05 63.76 9.78
C GLY A 266 -36.20 62.60 10.75
N CYS A 267 -35.14 61.86 11.04
CA CYS A 267 -35.07 61.11 12.29
C CYS A 267 -34.71 62.06 13.44
N SER A 268 -35.72 62.67 14.06
CA SER A 268 -35.58 63.25 15.40
C SER A 268 -36.83 63.03 16.25
N SER A 269 -36.71 62.12 17.21
CA SER A 269 -37.34 62.09 18.56
C SER A 269 -36.97 60.73 19.16
N GLY A 270 -36.03 60.59 20.09
CA GLY A 270 -36.02 61.24 21.39
C GLY A 270 -36.42 60.21 22.46
N ILE A 271 -35.57 59.22 22.74
CA ILE A 271 -35.74 58.31 23.89
C ILE A 271 -35.04 58.94 25.10
N GLU A 272 -35.84 59.20 26.13
CA GLU A 272 -35.47 59.85 27.38
C GLU A 272 -34.32 59.14 28.11
N LYS A 273 -33.32 59.92 28.54
CA LYS A 273 -32.40 59.51 29.61
C LYS A 273 -33.14 59.55 30.94
N LYS A 274 -33.33 58.39 31.57
CA LYS A 274 -33.48 58.31 33.03
C LYS A 274 -32.45 57.37 33.63
N SER A 275 -31.67 57.96 34.52
CA SER A 275 -30.65 57.35 35.35
C SER A 275 -31.22 56.30 36.30
N GLY A 276 -30.46 55.23 36.55
CA GLY A 276 -30.38 54.62 37.87
C GLY A 276 -30.60 53.11 37.94
N PHE A 277 -29.56 52.45 38.47
CA PHE A 277 -29.60 51.30 39.40
C PHE A 277 -29.28 49.89 38.87
N LEU A 278 -28.06 49.44 39.23
CA LEU A 278 -27.63 48.10 39.68
C LEU A 278 -27.79 46.93 38.68
N ILE A 279 -26.84 46.00 38.47
CA ILE A 279 -26.12 45.13 39.43
C ILE A 279 -24.85 44.62 38.72
N GLY A 280 -23.73 44.53 39.44
CA GLY A 280 -22.48 43.97 38.94
C GLY A 280 -22.50 42.43 38.83
N LEU A 281 -21.80 41.90 37.83
CA LEU A 281 -21.42 40.49 37.79
C LEU A 281 -20.02 40.34 37.19
N LEU A 282 -19.19 39.65 37.97
CA LEU A 282 -17.78 39.36 37.75
C LEU A 282 -17.54 38.59 36.45
N VAL A 283 -16.59 39.07 35.63
CA VAL A 283 -15.91 38.23 34.63
C VAL A 283 -14.54 37.84 35.20
N LEU A 284 -14.46 36.62 35.71
CA LEU A 284 -13.20 35.97 36.08
C LEU A 284 -12.63 35.28 34.84
N TRP A 285 -11.61 35.89 34.25
CA TRP A 285 -10.77 35.28 33.23
C TRP A 285 -9.67 34.46 33.93
N ARG A 286 -9.75 33.12 33.90
CA ARG A 286 -8.63 32.24 34.30
C ARG A 286 -7.98 31.64 33.06
N ARG A 287 -6.81 32.16 32.71
CA ARG A 287 -5.80 31.43 31.92
C ARG A 287 -5.18 30.34 32.80
N ARG A 288 -5.12 29.10 32.31
CA ARG A 288 -4.09 28.13 32.72
C ARG A 288 -3.50 27.48 31.46
N ARG A 289 -2.22 27.76 31.21
CA ARG A 289 -1.28 26.89 30.50
C ARG A 289 -0.34 26.29 31.55
N ALA A 290 -0.14 24.97 31.50
CA ALA A 290 1.08 24.24 31.90
C ALA A 290 0.86 22.77 31.47
N LYS A 291 1.53 22.30 30.40
CA LYS A 291 2.81 21.56 30.37
C LYS A 291 2.79 20.21 31.11
N LEU A 292 2.78 19.14 30.30
CA LEU A 292 3.53 17.86 30.33
C LEU A 292 4.09 17.37 31.68
N VAL A 293 3.90 16.07 31.96
CA VAL A 293 4.95 15.04 32.16
C VAL A 293 4.29 13.66 32.28
N ALA A 294 4.89 12.68 31.59
CA ALA A 294 4.57 11.25 31.59
C ALA A 294 5.16 10.49 32.79
N LYS A 295 4.47 9.43 33.21
CA LYS A 295 4.95 8.20 33.90
C LYS A 295 3.71 7.28 34.01
N GLY A 296 3.63 6.09 33.43
CA GLY A 296 4.52 4.94 33.62
C GLY A 296 3.92 4.06 34.74
N GLU A 297 3.67 2.78 34.42
CA GLU A 297 3.27 1.65 35.30
C GLU A 297 1.77 1.35 35.45
N ASN A 298 1.26 0.43 34.64
CA ASN A 298 0.84 -0.93 35.05
C ASN A 298 0.66 -1.84 33.85
#